data_AF-A0A2N6VI71-F1
#
_entry.id   AF-A0A2N6VI71-F1
#
_cell.length_a   1.000
_cell.length_b   1.000
_cell.length_c   1.000
_cell.angle_alpha   90.00
_cell.angle_beta   90.00
_cell.angle_gamma   90.00
#
_symmetry.space_group_name_H-M   'P 1'
#
loop_
_entity.id
_entity.type
_entity.pdbx_description
1 polymer ?
#
loop_
_entity_poly.entity_id
_entity_poly.type
_entity_poly.pdbx_seq_one_letter_code
_entity_poly.pdbx_strand_id
1 'polypeptide(L)'
;DYHISDIEFVAAFDVDADKVGKDISEAAYSSQNHTIKITDIPHTGVEVQRGPTLDGLGKYYRETITESDAEPVDVAQALRDAKVDVLVCYLPVGSQKAVEYYAQAAID
;
A
#
# COMPACT_ATOMS: atom_id res chain seq x y z
N ASP A 1 12.87 23.70 3.84
CA ASP A 1 13.38 22.92 2.69
C ASP A 1 13.30 21.45 3.03
N TYR A 2 12.79 20.63 2.10
CA TYR A 2 12.76 19.17 2.22
C TYR A 2 13.73 18.59 1.18
N HIS A 3 14.63 17.70 1.60
CA HIS A 3 15.54 16.94 0.75
C HIS A 3 14.96 15.55 0.47
N ILE A 4 15.48 14.85 -0.56
CA ILE A 4 15.01 13.50 -0.93
C ILE A 4 15.19 12.50 0.23
N SER A 5 16.24 12.66 1.03
CA SER A 5 16.52 11.84 2.19
C SER A 5 15.55 12.05 3.36
N ASP A 6 14.74 13.11 3.32
CA ASP A 6 13.80 13.44 4.39
C ASP A 6 12.44 12.74 4.18
N ILE A 7 12.29 11.97 3.10
CA ILE A 7 11.11 11.16 2.85
C ILE A 7 11.20 9.89 3.70
N GLU A 8 10.29 9.77 4.65
CA GLU A 8 10.13 8.58 5.48
C GLU A 8 8.86 7.82 5.07
N PHE A 9 8.99 6.52 4.81
CA PHE A 9 7.83 5.64 4.69
C PHE A 9 7.40 5.26 6.11
N VAL A 10 6.15 5.56 6.46
CA VAL A 10 5.62 5.33 7.82
C VAL A 10 4.37 4.44 7.84
N ALA A 11 3.72 4.25 6.68
CA ALA A 11 2.60 3.35 6.50
C ALA A 11 2.55 2.86 5.05
N ALA A 12 2.03 1.66 4.83
CA ALA A 12 1.71 1.13 3.51
C ALA A 12 0.46 0.24 3.56
N PHE A 13 -0.26 0.19 2.44
CA PHE A 13 -1.47 -0.60 2.29
C PHE A 13 -1.43 -1.37 0.96
N ASP A 14 -1.80 -2.64 1.01
CA ASP A 14 -2.04 -3.46 -0.19
C ASP A 14 -3.17 -4.46 0.12
N VAL A 15 -3.55 -5.25 -0.88
CA VAL A 15 -4.58 -6.29 -0.80
C VAL A 15 -4.04 -7.65 -1.18
N ASP A 16 -2.85 -7.72 -1.76
CA ASP A 16 -2.18 -8.94 -2.18
C ASP A 16 -1.63 -9.72 -0.97
N ALA A 17 -1.97 -11.01 -0.87
CA ALA A 17 -1.46 -11.92 0.17
C ALA A 17 0.07 -12.04 0.15
N ASP A 18 0.71 -11.83 -0.99
CA ASP A 18 2.17 -11.84 -1.10
C ASP A 18 2.81 -10.53 -0.59
N LYS A 19 2.03 -9.55 -0.16
CA LYS A 19 2.55 -8.25 0.33
C LYS A 19 2.05 -7.91 1.72
N VAL A 20 0.77 -8.12 2.01
CA VAL A 20 0.17 -7.83 3.32
C VAL A 20 0.91 -8.60 4.41
N GLY A 21 1.29 -7.92 5.50
CA GLY A 21 2.04 -8.48 6.61
C GLY A 21 3.56 -8.52 6.44
N LYS A 22 4.09 -8.05 5.29
CA LYS A 22 5.54 -7.94 5.07
C LYS A 22 6.04 -6.51 5.28
N ASP A 23 7.32 -6.35 5.58
CA ASP A 23 7.98 -5.04 5.55
C ASP A 23 7.94 -4.46 4.12
N ILE A 24 7.83 -3.14 3.98
CA ILE A 24 7.83 -2.46 2.67
C ILE A 24 9.06 -2.86 1.82
N SER A 25 10.23 -3.05 2.43
CA SER A 25 11.45 -3.45 1.70
C SER A 25 11.33 -4.82 1.03
N GLU A 26 10.56 -5.75 1.61
CA GLU A 26 10.27 -7.06 1.04
C GLU A 26 9.09 -7.01 0.07
N ALA A 27 8.02 -6.29 0.44
CA ALA A 27 6.83 -6.14 -0.38
C ALA A 27 7.12 -5.44 -1.72
N ALA A 28 8.07 -4.51 -1.75
CA ALA A 28 8.52 -3.82 -2.97
C ALA A 28 9.01 -4.79 -4.06
N TYR A 29 9.54 -5.96 -3.68
CA TYR A 29 10.03 -6.99 -4.60
C TYR A 29 9.16 -8.25 -4.62
N SER A 30 7.95 -8.20 -4.05
CA SER A 30 7.05 -9.35 -3.96
C SER A 30 5.97 -9.35 -5.06
N SER A 31 5.33 -10.51 -5.25
CA SER A 31 4.26 -10.73 -6.24
C SER A 31 4.71 -10.38 -7.66
N GLN A 32 3.86 -9.72 -8.45
CA GLN A 32 4.09 -9.35 -9.83
C GLN A 32 4.97 -8.10 -9.99
N ASN A 33 5.55 -7.55 -8.92
CA ASN A 33 6.48 -6.43 -9.01
C ASN A 33 7.76 -6.86 -9.73
N HIS A 34 8.04 -6.27 -10.89
CA HIS A 34 9.16 -6.67 -11.77
C HIS A 34 9.93 -5.48 -12.36
N THR A 35 10.01 -4.37 -11.62
CA THR A 35 10.83 -3.23 -12.03
C THR A 35 12.33 -3.53 -11.93
N ILE A 36 13.16 -2.76 -12.65
CA ILE A 36 14.62 -2.87 -12.58
C ILE A 36 15.08 -2.51 -11.17
N LYS A 37 15.87 -3.39 -10.54
CA LYS A 37 16.48 -3.11 -9.23
C LYS A 37 17.71 -2.21 -9.41
N ILE A 38 17.63 -0.99 -8.88
CA ILE A 38 18.70 0.01 -8.94
C ILE A 38 19.47 0.17 -7.62
N THR A 39 18.89 -0.27 -6.51
CA THR A 39 19.48 -0.27 -5.17
C THR A 39 18.83 -1.36 -4.32
N ASP A 40 19.48 -1.74 -3.22
CA ASP A 40 18.83 -2.43 -2.11
C ASP A 40 18.02 -1.42 -1.26
N ILE A 41 16.87 -1.87 -0.75
CA ILE A 41 16.05 -1.12 0.20
C ILE A 41 16.35 -1.68 1.60
N PRO A 42 16.85 -0.89 2.56
CA PRO A 42 17.05 -1.35 3.92
C PRO A 42 15.70 -1.69 4.58
N HIS A 43 15.71 -2.62 5.53
CA HIS A 43 14.52 -2.95 6.32
C HIS A 43 13.96 -1.69 7.01
N THR A 44 12.68 -1.41 6.80
CA THR A 44 12.06 -0.15 7.23
C THR A 44 11.39 -0.24 8.59
N GLY A 45 10.99 -1.44 9.01
CA GLY A 45 10.12 -1.67 10.16
C GLY A 45 8.65 -1.33 9.89
N VAL A 46 8.28 -0.99 8.65
CA VAL A 46 6.91 -0.63 8.28
C VAL A 46 6.27 -1.81 7.58
N GLU A 47 5.30 -2.40 8.25
CA GLU A 47 4.51 -3.51 7.72
C GLU A 47 3.43 -2.99 6.76
N VAL A 48 3.23 -3.70 5.65
CA VAL A 48 2.13 -3.45 4.72
C VAL A 48 0.82 -3.94 5.33
N GLN A 49 -0.05 -3.00 5.65
CA GLN A 49 -1.34 -3.28 6.26
C GLN A 49 -2.37 -3.72 5.20
N ARG A 50 -3.36 -4.50 5.64
CA ARG A 50 -4.49 -4.89 4.79
C ARG A 50 -5.41 -3.69 4.57
N GLY A 51 -5.39 -3.11 3.38
CA GLY A 51 -6.32 -2.04 3.00
C GLY A 51 -7.63 -2.58 2.43
N PRO A 52 -8.74 -1.83 2.36
CA PRO A 52 -9.98 -2.29 1.73
C PRO A 52 -9.83 -2.45 0.21
N THR A 53 -10.29 -3.58 -0.32
CA THR A 53 -10.13 -3.92 -1.75
C THR A 53 -11.06 -3.13 -2.66
N LEU A 54 -12.34 -3.02 -2.30
CA LEU A 54 -13.37 -2.33 -3.08
C LEU A 54 -13.35 -2.75 -4.57
N ASP A 55 -13.24 -1.80 -5.48
CA ASP A 55 -13.12 -2.03 -6.93
C ASP A 55 -11.66 -2.08 -7.44
N GLY A 56 -10.68 -2.21 -6.53
CA GLY A 56 -9.25 -2.24 -6.84
C GLY A 56 -8.75 -3.50 -7.55
N LEU A 57 -9.47 -4.63 -7.41
CA LEU A 57 -9.13 -5.89 -8.07
C LEU A 57 -10.09 -6.21 -9.21
N GLY A 58 -9.68 -5.81 -10.42
CA GLY A 58 -10.33 -6.20 -11.66
C GLY A 58 -10.15 -7.69 -12.00
N LYS A 59 -10.86 -8.16 -13.02
CA LYS A 59 -10.89 -9.57 -13.44
C LYS A 59 -9.48 -10.17 -13.59
N TYR A 60 -8.63 -9.55 -14.40
CA TYR A 60 -7.29 -10.08 -14.68
C TYR A 60 -6.38 -10.07 -13.45
N TYR A 61 -6.51 -9.08 -12.56
CA TYR A 61 -5.73 -9.06 -11.32
C TYR A 61 -6.08 -10.23 -10.39
N ARG A 62 -7.38 -10.56 -10.28
CA ARG A 62 -7.84 -11.72 -9.49
C ARG A 62 -7.39 -13.05 -10.06
N GLU A 63 -6.99 -13.10 -11.33
CA GLU A 63 -6.43 -14.30 -11.97
C GLU A 63 -4.90 -14.41 -11.71
N THR A 64 -4.22 -13.33 -11.32
CA THR A 64 -2.75 -13.29 -11.19
C THR A 64 -2.25 -13.22 -9.74
N ILE A 65 -3.08 -12.76 -8.80
CA ILE A 65 -2.70 -12.66 -7.38
C ILE A 65 -3.74 -13.31 -6.48
N THR A 66 -3.34 -13.65 -5.25
CA THR A 66 -4.27 -14.08 -4.20
C THR A 66 -4.56 -12.90 -3.30
N GLU A 67 -5.85 -12.56 -3.13
CA GLU A 67 -6.25 -11.52 -2.19
C GLU A 67 -6.01 -12.01 -0.74
N SER A 68 -5.40 -11.16 0.08
CA SER A 68 -5.12 -11.46 1.50
C SER A 68 -6.42 -11.69 2.28
N ASP A 69 -6.40 -12.73 3.12
CA ASP A 69 -7.47 -13.15 4.02
C ASP A 69 -7.49 -12.36 5.34
N ALA A 70 -6.50 -11.49 5.57
CA ALA A 70 -6.52 -10.55 6.68
C ALA A 70 -7.73 -9.60 6.59
N GLU A 71 -8.21 -9.15 7.74
CA GLU A 71 -9.29 -8.15 7.81
C GLU A 71 -8.75 -6.76 7.44
N PRO A 72 -9.47 -5.98 6.60
CA PRO A 72 -9.07 -4.61 6.29
C PRO A 72 -9.04 -3.71 7.52
N VAL A 73 -7.99 -2.90 7.63
CA VAL A 73 -7.83 -1.91 8.69
C VAL A 73 -8.71 -0.67 8.44
N ASP A 74 -8.99 0.08 9.50
CA ASP A 74 -9.45 1.46 9.38
C ASP A 74 -8.27 2.33 8.91
N VAL A 75 -8.31 2.70 7.62
CA VAL A 75 -7.22 3.45 6.99
C VAL A 75 -7.07 4.83 7.61
N ALA A 76 -8.15 5.54 7.91
CA ALA A 76 -8.06 6.88 8.50
C ALA A 76 -7.40 6.82 9.88
N GLN A 77 -7.77 5.81 10.67
CA GLN A 77 -7.13 5.58 11.97
C GLN A 77 -5.64 5.20 11.81
N ALA A 78 -5.31 4.30 10.89
CA ALA A 78 -3.94 3.89 10.63
C ALA A 78 -3.05 5.07 10.18
N LEU A 79 -3.58 5.98 9.34
CA LEU A 79 -2.88 7.19 8.93
C LEU A 79 -2.61 8.14 10.11
N ARG A 80 -3.61 8.32 10.99
CA ARG A 80 -3.47 9.15 12.20
C ARG A 80 -2.45 8.55 13.19
N ASP A 81 -2.52 7.25 13.43
CA ASP A 81 -1.62 6.56 14.35
C ASP A 81 -0.16 6.60 13.86
N ALA A 82 0.04 6.46 12.55
CA ALA A 82 1.34 6.58 11.91
C ALA A 82 1.80 8.04 11.68
N LYS A 83 0.95 9.03 12.00
CA LYS A 83 1.20 10.48 11.79
C LYS A 83 1.62 10.80 10.35
N VAL A 84 0.85 10.29 9.39
CA VAL A 84 1.14 10.48 7.97
C VAL A 84 0.89 11.93 7.56
N ASP A 85 1.89 12.56 6.92
CA ASP A 85 1.74 13.89 6.30
C ASP A 85 1.21 13.81 4.86
N VAL A 86 1.59 12.78 4.11
CA VAL A 86 1.24 12.62 2.68
C VAL A 86 0.89 11.16 2.37
N LEU A 87 -0.30 10.93 1.81
CA LEU A 87 -0.70 9.64 1.23
C LEU A 87 -0.52 9.65 -0.28
N VAL A 88 0.24 8.70 -0.82
CA VAL A 88 0.40 8.50 -2.27
C VAL A 88 -0.46 7.31 -2.73
N CYS A 89 -1.37 7.56 -3.66
CA CYS A 89 -2.32 6.56 -4.14
C CYS A 89 -1.88 5.94 -5.48
N TYR A 90 -1.32 4.74 -5.44
CA TYR A 90 -0.91 3.93 -6.61
C TYR A 90 -1.88 2.79 -6.93
N LEU A 91 -3.19 3.05 -6.84
CA LEU A 91 -4.21 2.06 -7.15
C LEU A 91 -4.32 1.79 -8.67
N PRO A 92 -4.74 0.58 -9.08
CA PRO A 92 -4.95 0.26 -10.49
C PRO A 92 -5.96 1.18 -11.18
N VAL A 93 -5.81 1.37 -12.49
CA VAL A 93 -6.79 2.11 -13.30
C VAL A 93 -8.18 1.47 -13.17
N GLY A 94 -9.21 2.29 -12.98
CA GLY A 94 -10.61 1.83 -12.83
C GLY A 94 -11.08 1.65 -11.38
N SER A 95 -10.19 1.85 -10.40
CA SER A 95 -10.48 1.68 -8.96
C SER A 95 -11.15 2.92 -8.35
N GLN A 96 -12.26 3.40 -8.92
CA GLN A 96 -12.86 4.68 -8.51
C GLN A 96 -13.28 4.67 -7.04
N LYS A 97 -14.03 3.65 -6.60
CA LYS A 97 -14.51 3.57 -5.21
C LYS A 97 -13.36 3.45 -4.22
N ALA A 98 -12.32 2.70 -4.59
CA ALA A 98 -11.12 2.57 -3.78
C ALA A 98 -10.39 3.93 -3.66
N VAL A 99 -10.16 4.63 -4.78
CA VAL A 99 -9.53 5.96 -4.76
C VAL A 99 -10.34 6.94 -3.92
N GLU A 100 -11.66 6.99 -4.09
CA GLU A 100 -12.55 7.86 -3.29
C GLU A 100 -12.49 7.50 -1.80
N TYR A 101 -12.44 6.21 -1.45
CA TYR A 101 -12.30 5.75 -0.07
C TYR A 101 -10.97 6.21 0.56
N TYR A 102 -9.83 5.99 -0.11
CA TYR A 102 -8.52 6.43 0.41
C TYR A 102 -8.40 7.95 0.45
N ALA A 103 -9.02 8.66 -0.49
CA ALA A 103 -9.08 10.12 -0.47
C ALA A 103 -9.88 10.63 0.74
N GLN A 104 -11.03 10.02 1.04
CA GLN A 104 -11.80 10.35 2.23
C GLN A 104 -11.02 10.04 3.51
N ALA A 105 -10.38 8.87 3.59
CA ALA A 105 -9.57 8.50 4.74
C ALA A 105 -8.36 9.44 4.97
N ALA A 106 -7.85 10.09 3.93
CA ALA A 106 -6.80 11.10 4.05
C ALA A 106 -7.33 12.50 4.43
N ILE A 107 -8.63 12.76 4.24
CA ILE A 107 -9.30 13.98 4.70
C ILE A 107 -9.68 13.87 6.19
N ASP A 108 -10.03 12.66 6.62
CA ASP A 108 -10.46 12.33 7.99
C ASP A 108 -9.28 12.18 8.98
#